data_AF-A0AAJ1MQZ3-F1
#
_entry.id   AF-A0AAJ1MQZ3-F1
#
_cell.length_a   1.000
_cell.length_b   1.000
_cell.length_c   1.000
_cell.angle_alpha   90.00
_cell.angle_beta   90.00
_cell.angle_gamma   90.00
#
_symmetry.space_group_name_H-M   'P 1'
#
loop_
_entity.id
_entity.type
_entity.pdbx_description
1 polymer ?
#
loop_
_entity_poly.entity_id
_entity_poly.type
_entity_poly.pdbx_seq_one_letter_code
_entity_poly.pdbx_strand_id
1 'polypeptide(L)'
;MKSRLLKISSILIAGLIFVGCAGAGYQTAPSNLENATKEIKIENDKFKNMTVISTPAYLIRKGFTDTFPVIMSLKAGKDKDVYKFIKIELKIADVSSGMYYEAVGEDGYNFSFKEIDANEIVSSVKTTTVTNNYAHSNTLIIKQDYIELYLTFEQLKKMLEKDYDIKIYGKKKEGVFSIPKHITEEFYNKLIK
;
A
#
# COMPACT_ATOMS: atom_id res chain seq x y z
N MET A 1 -54.08 9.59 13.76
CA MET A 1 -52.90 8.92 14.39
C MET A 1 -51.69 9.16 13.51
N LYS A 2 -50.67 9.85 14.05
CA LYS A 2 -49.40 10.15 13.35
C LYS A 2 -48.50 8.90 13.40
N SER A 3 -48.25 8.23 12.28
CA SER A 3 -47.16 7.24 12.23
C SER A 3 -45.84 7.99 12.04
N ARG A 4 -44.94 7.80 13.00
CA ARG A 4 -43.60 8.40 13.00
C ARG A 4 -42.70 7.60 12.07
N LEU A 5 -41.86 8.34 11.34
CA LEU A 5 -40.70 7.89 10.59
C LEU A 5 -39.85 6.87 11.38
N LEU A 6 -39.46 5.78 10.73
CA LEU A 6 -38.15 5.17 10.98
C LEU A 6 -37.27 5.48 9.78
N LYS A 7 -36.55 6.61 9.84
CA LYS A 7 -35.34 6.80 9.04
C LYS A 7 -34.32 5.81 9.58
N ILE A 8 -34.07 4.71 8.88
CA ILE A 8 -32.91 3.88 9.12
C ILE A 8 -31.72 4.70 8.62
N SER A 9 -31.18 5.51 9.53
CA SER A 9 -29.94 6.25 9.36
C SER A 9 -28.83 5.26 9.04
N SER A 10 -28.10 5.53 7.96
CA SER A 10 -26.93 4.82 7.41
C SER A 10 -25.70 4.81 8.34
N ILE A 11 -25.91 4.55 9.62
CA ILE A 11 -24.90 4.57 10.67
C ILE A 11 -24.53 3.12 10.99
N LEU A 12 -23.23 2.85 11.08
CA LEU A 12 -22.56 1.57 11.41
C LEU A 12 -22.24 0.58 10.28
N ILE A 13 -21.40 0.98 9.30
CA ILE A 13 -20.47 0.03 8.64
C ILE A 13 -19.00 0.53 8.70
N ALA A 14 -18.74 1.78 9.10
CA ALA A 14 -17.39 2.34 9.14
C ALA A 14 -16.54 1.94 10.37
N GLY A 15 -17.05 1.11 11.29
CA GLY A 15 -16.44 0.88 12.62
C GLY A 15 -15.75 -0.47 12.84
N LEU A 16 -15.75 -1.40 11.88
CA LEU A 16 -15.40 -2.81 12.14
C LEU A 16 -14.12 -3.33 11.47
N ILE A 17 -13.29 -2.46 10.87
CA ILE A 17 -11.96 -2.83 10.33
C ILE A 17 -10.83 -2.61 11.37
N PHE A 18 -11.20 -2.32 12.64
CA PHE A 18 -10.29 -1.85 13.68
C PHE A 18 -10.13 -2.84 14.84
N VAL A 19 -9.81 -4.11 14.61
CA VAL A 19 -9.28 -4.95 15.70
C VAL A 19 -8.22 -5.94 15.20
N GLY A 20 -6.97 -5.65 15.56
CA GLY A 20 -6.05 -6.63 16.13
C GLY A 20 -5.53 -7.75 15.22
N CYS A 21 -4.46 -7.47 14.46
CA CYS A 21 -3.40 -8.45 14.30
C CYS A 21 -2.10 -7.80 14.79
N ALA A 22 -1.54 -8.31 15.88
CA ALA A 22 -0.31 -7.82 16.47
C ALA A 22 0.84 -7.95 15.45
N GLY A 23 1.41 -6.82 15.03
CA GLY A 23 2.55 -6.74 14.13
C GLY A 23 2.35 -5.70 13.02
N ALA A 24 2.86 -4.48 13.25
CA ALA A 24 2.75 -3.27 12.43
C ALA A 24 1.36 -2.59 12.42
N GLY A 25 1.22 -1.57 13.27
CA GLY A 25 0.12 -0.59 13.14
C GLY A 25 0.27 0.17 11.82
N TYR A 26 -0.82 0.30 11.08
CA TYR A 26 -0.89 1.20 9.93
C TYR A 26 -1.33 2.58 10.42
N GLN A 27 -0.79 3.63 9.80
CA GLN A 27 -1.18 5.01 10.09
C GLN A 27 -2.11 5.52 8.99
N THR A 28 -3.04 6.41 9.32
CA THR A 28 -3.72 7.18 8.27
C THR A 28 -2.68 8.00 7.53
N ALA A 29 -2.72 8.03 6.19
CA ALA A 29 -1.83 8.90 5.43
C ALA A 29 -1.91 10.34 5.98
N PRO A 30 -0.76 10.97 6.30
CA PRO A 30 -0.76 12.32 6.83
C PRO A 30 -1.44 13.28 5.86
N SER A 31 -1.96 14.40 6.38
CA SER A 31 -2.60 15.43 5.55
C SER A 31 -1.64 16.59 5.21
N ASN A 32 -0.41 16.56 5.72
CA ASN A 32 0.60 17.59 5.55
C ASN A 32 2.03 17.06 5.76
N LEU A 33 3.01 17.83 5.30
CA LEU A 33 4.43 17.47 5.31
C LEU A 33 4.97 17.22 6.72
N GLU A 34 4.56 18.03 7.70
CA GLU A 34 5.05 18.03 9.09
C GLU A 34 4.66 16.73 9.85
N ASN A 35 3.53 16.12 9.48
CA ASN A 35 3.09 14.82 10.00
C ASN A 35 3.69 13.63 9.22
N ALA A 36 4.20 13.85 8.01
CA ALA A 36 4.93 12.82 7.26
C ALA A 36 6.39 12.66 7.73
N THR A 37 6.96 13.68 8.38
CA THR A 37 8.40 13.80 8.66
C THR A 37 8.94 12.88 9.76
N LYS A 38 8.11 12.26 10.61
CA LYS A 38 8.60 11.65 11.86
C LYS A 38 8.95 10.17 11.83
N GLU A 39 8.75 9.46 10.71
CA GLU A 39 8.74 7.99 10.79
C GLU A 39 9.42 7.24 9.63
N ILE A 40 10.17 7.93 8.77
CA ILE A 40 11.03 7.22 7.80
C ILE A 40 12.14 6.50 8.57
N LYS A 41 12.19 5.18 8.41
CA LYS A 41 13.20 4.32 9.00
C LYS A 41 14.38 4.19 8.05
N ILE A 42 15.58 4.31 8.60
CA ILE A 42 16.84 4.02 7.93
C ILE A 42 17.50 2.90 8.71
N GLU A 43 17.58 1.73 8.09
CA GLU A 43 18.12 0.52 8.71
C GLU A 43 19.33 0.04 7.92
N ASN A 44 20.44 -0.22 8.62
CA ASN A 44 21.61 -0.83 8.02
C ASN A 44 21.56 -2.35 8.23
N ASP A 45 21.31 -3.09 7.16
CA ASP A 45 21.40 -4.55 7.14
C ASP A 45 22.88 -4.94 6.96
N LYS A 46 23.52 -5.26 8.09
CA LYS A 46 24.94 -5.67 8.13
C LYS A 46 25.20 -7.00 7.44
N PHE A 47 24.20 -7.87 7.29
CA PHE A 47 24.35 -9.17 6.62
C PHE A 47 24.33 -9.02 5.11
N LYS A 48 23.58 -8.05 4.60
CA LYS A 48 23.48 -7.75 3.17
C LYS A 48 24.34 -6.56 2.73
N ASN A 49 25.06 -5.94 3.67
CA ASN A 49 25.80 -4.70 3.46
C ASN A 49 24.96 -3.62 2.74
N MET A 50 23.70 -3.47 3.17
CA MET A 50 22.71 -2.64 2.48
C MET A 50 22.03 -1.70 3.48
N THR A 51 21.83 -0.45 3.08
CA THR A 51 20.98 0.50 3.80
C THR A 51 19.58 0.46 3.20
N VAL A 52 18.57 0.23 4.03
CA VAL A 52 17.16 0.25 3.66
C VAL A 52 16.53 1.52 4.21
N ILE A 53 15.88 2.27 3.33
CA ILE A 53 15.11 3.47 3.67
C ILE A 53 13.64 3.15 3.40
N SER A 54 12.77 3.32 4.39
CA SER A 54 11.35 2.98 4.26
C SER A 54 10.44 3.97 4.97
N THR A 55 9.27 4.21 4.38
CA THR A 55 8.18 4.90 5.08
C THR A 55 7.41 3.91 5.97
N PRO A 56 6.64 4.41 6.95
CA PRO A 56 5.57 3.63 7.57
C PRO A 56 4.58 3.09 6.56
N ALA A 57 3.77 2.14 7.03
CA ALA A 57 2.60 1.64 6.32
C ALA A 57 1.44 2.64 6.48
N TYR A 58 1.05 3.27 5.38
CA TYR A 58 -0.05 4.23 5.31
C TYR A 58 -1.33 3.60 4.75
N LEU A 59 -2.45 3.86 5.39
CA LEU A 59 -3.77 3.58 4.86
C LEU A 59 -4.15 4.64 3.82
N ILE A 60 -4.31 4.22 2.57
CA ILE A 60 -4.77 5.07 1.48
C ILE A 60 -6.28 4.92 1.32
N ARG A 61 -7.02 6.02 1.50
CA ARG A 61 -8.49 6.04 1.51
C ARG A 61 -9.12 6.08 0.11
N LYS A 62 -8.42 6.60 -0.90
CA LYS A 62 -8.84 6.47 -2.30
C LYS A 62 -8.34 5.10 -2.76
N GLY A 63 -9.11 4.05 -2.45
CA GLY A 63 -8.77 2.67 -2.78
C GLY A 63 -9.81 2.05 -3.72
N PHE A 64 -9.53 0.83 -4.19
CA PHE A 64 -10.33 0.02 -5.12
C PHE A 64 -11.85 0.04 -4.87
N THR A 65 -12.27 0.20 -3.62
CA THR A 65 -13.64 0.43 -3.15
C THR A 65 -13.56 1.07 -1.76
N ASP A 66 -14.55 1.86 -1.33
CA ASP A 66 -14.65 2.41 0.04
C ASP A 66 -14.59 1.33 1.15
N THR A 67 -14.81 0.07 0.80
CA THR A 67 -14.94 -1.07 1.73
C THR A 67 -13.62 -1.79 2.04
N PHE A 68 -12.59 -1.67 1.20
CA PHE A 68 -11.38 -2.50 1.31
C PHE A 68 -10.11 -1.65 1.30
N PRO A 69 -9.38 -1.58 2.43
CA PRO A 69 -8.26 -0.68 2.57
C PRO A 69 -7.06 -1.12 1.73
N VAL A 70 -6.40 -0.15 1.11
CA VAL A 70 -5.05 -0.31 0.56
C VAL A 70 -4.07 0.26 1.58
N ILE A 71 -3.14 -0.57 2.03
CA ILE A 71 -2.02 -0.15 2.87
C ILE A 71 -0.78 -0.07 1.98
N MET A 72 -0.01 1.01 2.11
CA MET A 72 1.14 1.30 1.25
C MET A 72 2.36 1.72 2.07
N SER A 73 3.55 1.31 1.65
CA SER A 73 4.81 1.93 2.07
C SER A 73 5.75 2.12 0.88
N LEU A 74 6.56 3.18 0.90
CA LEU A 74 7.70 3.35 0.00
C LEU A 74 8.95 2.75 0.62
N LYS A 75 9.79 2.12 -0.22
CA LYS A 75 11.03 1.49 0.23
C LYS A 75 12.11 1.58 -0.83
N ALA A 76 13.33 1.87 -0.38
CA ALA A 76 14.53 1.83 -1.21
C ALA A 76 15.62 1.03 -0.52
N GLY A 77 16.44 0.34 -1.32
CA GLY A 77 17.64 -0.36 -0.87
C GLY A 77 18.86 0.21 -1.56
N LYS A 78 19.87 0.55 -0.76
CA LYS A 78 21.12 1.16 -1.21
C LYS A 78 22.29 0.29 -0.76
N ASP A 79 23.10 -0.17 -1.70
CA ASP A 79 24.38 -0.82 -1.42
C ASP A 79 25.49 0.19 -1.74
N LYS A 80 26.19 0.63 -0.70
CA LYS A 80 27.11 1.79 -0.75
C LYS A 80 26.41 3.03 -1.30
N ASP A 81 26.78 3.48 -2.51
CA ASP A 81 26.24 4.66 -3.18
C ASP A 81 25.29 4.35 -4.34
N VAL A 82 24.95 3.07 -4.53
CA VAL A 82 24.11 2.63 -5.65
C VAL A 82 22.76 2.11 -5.14
N TYR A 83 21.68 2.70 -5.66
CA TYR A 83 20.33 2.21 -5.44
C TYR A 83 20.11 0.88 -6.16
N LYS A 84 19.76 -0.16 -5.39
CA LYS A 84 19.43 -1.49 -5.91
C LYS A 84 17.95 -1.61 -6.27
N PHE A 85 17.09 -0.92 -5.51
CA PHE A 85 15.66 -0.85 -5.81
C PHE A 85 15.04 0.41 -5.21
N ILE A 86 13.95 0.83 -5.83
CA ILE A 86 12.94 1.73 -5.27
C ILE A 86 11.60 1.08 -5.59
N LYS A 87 10.75 0.90 -4.57
CA LYS A 87 9.48 0.21 -4.72
C LYS A 87 8.40 0.78 -3.83
N ILE A 88 7.16 0.57 -4.26
CA ILE A 88 5.94 0.74 -3.48
C ILE A 88 5.51 -0.66 -3.04
N GLU A 89 5.46 -0.92 -1.75
CA GLU A 89 4.89 -2.15 -1.17
C GLU A 89 3.42 -1.88 -0.86
N LEU A 90 2.52 -2.74 -1.37
CA LEU A 90 1.09 -2.67 -1.17
C LEU A 90 0.58 -3.89 -0.44
N LYS A 91 -0.39 -3.69 0.44
CA LYS A 91 -1.19 -4.73 1.08
C LYS A 91 -2.67 -4.42 0.84
N ILE A 92 -3.34 -5.31 0.13
CA ILE A 92 -4.75 -5.18 -0.25
C ILE A 92 -5.53 -6.31 0.43
N ALA A 93 -6.50 -5.97 1.26
CA ALA A 93 -7.35 -6.95 1.94
C ALA A 93 -8.72 -7.04 1.26
N ASP A 94 -9.22 -8.25 1.03
CA ASP A 94 -10.55 -8.52 0.44
C ASP A 94 -11.02 -9.94 0.78
N VAL A 95 -12.27 -10.30 0.48
CA VAL A 95 -12.80 -11.67 0.60
C VAL A 95 -12.24 -12.63 -0.46
N SER A 96 -11.63 -12.10 -1.52
CA SER A 96 -10.99 -12.87 -2.58
C SER A 96 -9.69 -12.23 -3.09
N SER A 97 -8.80 -13.01 -3.72
CA SER A 97 -7.59 -12.43 -4.32
C SER A 97 -7.92 -11.72 -5.62
N GLY A 98 -7.31 -10.56 -5.85
CA GLY A 98 -7.54 -9.74 -7.05
C GLY A 98 -6.89 -10.30 -8.31
N MET A 99 -5.90 -11.19 -8.17
CA MET A 99 -5.10 -11.74 -9.29
C MET A 99 -4.54 -10.63 -10.18
N TYR A 100 -3.80 -9.71 -9.56
CA TYR A 100 -3.24 -8.53 -10.21
C TYR A 100 -2.13 -8.89 -11.19
N TYR A 101 -2.08 -8.17 -12.32
CA TYR A 101 -1.14 -8.45 -13.41
C TYR A 101 -0.51 -7.20 -14.04
N GLU A 102 -1.05 -6.01 -13.78
CA GLU A 102 -0.57 -4.76 -14.37
C GLU A 102 -0.85 -3.56 -13.45
N ALA A 103 0.00 -2.54 -13.51
CA ALA A 103 -0.07 -1.34 -12.70
C ALA A 103 0.48 -0.17 -13.50
N VAL A 104 -0.34 0.86 -13.69
CA VAL A 104 -0.07 1.99 -14.58
C VAL A 104 -0.30 3.29 -13.84
N GLY A 105 0.67 4.19 -13.91
CA GLY A 105 0.55 5.55 -13.40
C GLY A 105 -0.38 6.41 -14.25
N GLU A 106 -0.90 7.48 -13.68
CA GLU A 106 -1.72 8.46 -14.41
C GLU A 106 -1.00 9.12 -15.61
N ASP A 107 0.33 9.03 -15.66
CA ASP A 107 1.18 9.50 -16.76
C ASP A 107 1.51 8.40 -17.79
N GLY A 108 0.96 7.20 -17.63
CA GLY A 108 1.23 6.04 -18.49
C GLY A 108 2.46 5.22 -18.09
N TYR A 109 3.14 5.54 -16.97
CA TYR A 109 4.27 4.76 -16.50
C TYR A 109 3.84 3.34 -16.06
N ASN A 110 4.48 2.31 -16.63
CA ASN A 110 4.24 0.92 -16.25
C ASN A 110 5.11 0.51 -15.07
N PHE A 111 4.48 0.18 -13.95
CA PHE A 111 5.16 -0.34 -12.77
C PHE A 111 5.43 -1.84 -12.91
N SER A 112 6.67 -2.25 -12.66
CA SER A 112 7.05 -3.66 -12.71
C SER A 112 6.64 -4.36 -11.41
N PHE A 113 5.95 -5.49 -11.52
CA PHE A 113 5.59 -6.32 -10.37
C PHE A 113 6.83 -7.06 -9.80
N LYS A 114 7.88 -7.31 -10.61
CA LYS A 114 9.15 -7.95 -10.19
C LYS A 114 10.27 -7.67 -11.21
N GLU A 115 11.55 -7.64 -10.78
CA GLU A 115 12.74 -8.33 -11.36
C GLU A 115 13.99 -8.10 -10.48
N ILE A 116 14.95 -9.02 -10.24
CA ILE A 116 15.82 -9.81 -11.14
C ILE A 116 16.22 -11.15 -10.46
N ASP A 117 15.90 -12.30 -11.08
CA ASP A 117 16.88 -13.35 -11.40
C ASP A 117 16.31 -14.26 -12.50
N ALA A 118 17.13 -14.59 -13.49
CA ALA A 118 16.75 -14.88 -14.88
C ALA A 118 15.91 -16.16 -15.14
N ASN A 119 15.44 -16.88 -14.12
CA ASN A 119 14.82 -18.20 -14.31
C ASN A 119 13.56 -18.48 -13.47
N GLU A 120 12.99 -17.51 -12.76
CA GLU A 120 11.73 -17.77 -12.03
C GLU A 120 10.83 -16.55 -11.97
N ILE A 121 9.72 -16.58 -12.72
CA ILE A 121 8.57 -15.72 -12.50
C ILE A 121 7.88 -16.21 -11.21
N VAL A 122 8.44 -15.86 -10.06
CA VAL A 122 7.66 -15.86 -8.81
C VAL A 122 6.75 -14.65 -8.91
N SER A 123 5.46 -14.85 -9.16
CA SER A 123 4.43 -13.82 -9.03
C SER A 123 4.69 -13.04 -7.73
N SER A 124 5.03 -11.75 -7.82
CA SER A 124 5.27 -10.91 -6.64
C SER A 124 4.01 -10.64 -5.83
N VAL A 125 2.86 -11.06 -6.35
CA VAL A 125 1.61 -11.10 -5.61
C VAL A 125 1.62 -12.33 -4.70
N LYS A 126 1.85 -12.11 -3.41
CA LYS A 126 1.69 -13.13 -2.37
C LYS A 126 0.32 -12.98 -1.74
N THR A 127 -0.51 -14.02 -1.82
CA THR A 127 -1.82 -14.04 -1.13
C THR A 127 -1.71 -14.80 0.18
N THR A 128 -2.12 -14.20 1.29
CA THR A 128 -2.29 -14.90 2.58
C THR A 128 -3.75 -14.91 2.99
N THR A 129 -4.22 -16.04 3.53
CA THR A 129 -5.57 -16.16 4.08
C THR A 129 -5.56 -15.89 5.59
N VAL A 130 -6.37 -14.95 6.04
CA VAL A 130 -6.59 -14.62 7.45
C VAL A 130 -8.02 -15.01 7.81
N THR A 131 -8.17 -15.90 8.79
CA THR A 131 -9.46 -16.34 9.29
C THR A 131 -9.79 -15.56 10.56
N ASN A 132 -10.80 -14.69 10.50
CA ASN A 132 -11.31 -14.02 11.69
C ASN A 132 -12.48 -14.82 12.26
N ASN A 133 -12.23 -15.48 13.39
CA ASN A 133 -13.28 -16.17 14.15
C ASN A 133 -14.01 -15.14 15.02
N TYR A 134 -15.20 -14.74 14.60
CA TYR A 134 -16.11 -14.01 15.49
C TYR A 134 -16.78 -15.01 16.43
N ALA A 135 -16.88 -14.63 17.71
CA ALA A 135 -17.65 -15.39 18.69
C ALA A 135 -19.09 -15.54 18.19
N HIS A 136 -19.53 -16.80 18.00
CA HIS A 136 -20.78 -17.27 17.38
C HIS A 136 -20.78 -17.34 15.82
N SER A 137 -20.40 -18.53 15.34
CA SER A 137 -20.79 -19.20 14.07
C SER A 137 -20.54 -18.56 12.71
N ASN A 138 -20.09 -17.30 12.61
CA ASN A 138 -19.77 -16.68 11.33
C ASN A 138 -18.25 -16.52 11.15
N THR A 139 -17.63 -17.43 10.41
CA THR A 139 -16.23 -17.32 9.98
C THR A 139 -16.13 -16.41 8.77
N LEU A 140 -15.47 -15.25 8.92
CA LEU A 140 -15.10 -14.40 7.78
C LEU A 140 -13.67 -14.74 7.35
N ILE A 141 -13.52 -15.15 6.10
CA ILE A 141 -12.22 -15.41 5.48
C ILE A 141 -11.80 -14.16 4.69
N ILE A 142 -10.72 -13.53 5.11
CA ILE A 142 -10.13 -12.37 4.43
C ILE A 142 -8.82 -12.82 3.77
N LYS A 143 -8.69 -12.60 2.47
CA LYS A 143 -7.44 -12.73 1.74
C LYS A 143 -6.70 -11.39 1.74
N GLN A 144 -5.38 -11.46 1.88
CA GLN A 144 -4.50 -10.30 1.79
C GLN A 144 -3.50 -10.55 0.67
N ASP A 145 -3.57 -9.73 -0.37
CA ASP A 145 -2.60 -9.70 -1.45
C ASP A 145 -1.51 -8.69 -1.10
N TYR A 146 -0.25 -9.15 -1.08
CA TYR A 146 0.94 -8.33 -0.94
C TYR A 146 1.54 -8.14 -2.33
N ILE A 147 1.78 -6.91 -2.74
CA ILE A 147 2.27 -6.55 -4.07
C ILE A 147 3.48 -5.62 -3.92
N GLU A 148 4.50 -5.82 -4.74
CA GLU A 148 5.62 -4.90 -4.86
C GLU A 148 5.60 -4.26 -6.24
N LEU A 149 5.57 -2.94 -6.30
CA LEU A 149 5.62 -2.16 -7.55
C LEU A 149 6.95 -1.42 -7.62
N TYR A 150 7.81 -1.80 -8.55
CA TYR A 150 9.13 -1.20 -8.72
C TYR A 150 9.04 0.05 -9.60
N LEU A 151 9.83 1.06 -9.27
CA LEU A 151 9.90 2.32 -10.00
C LEU A 151 11.35 2.84 -10.10
N THR A 152 11.60 3.66 -11.11
CA THR A 152 12.89 4.34 -11.27
C THR A 152 12.97 5.58 -10.39
N PHE A 153 14.19 6.06 -10.16
CA PHE A 153 14.41 7.34 -9.49
C PHE A 153 13.84 8.53 -10.28
N GLU A 154 13.85 8.45 -11.61
CA GLU A 154 13.21 9.45 -12.48
C GLU A 154 11.70 9.48 -12.26
N GLN A 155 11.06 8.30 -12.19
CA GLN A 155 9.63 8.24 -11.93
C GLN A 155 9.29 8.78 -10.54
N LEU A 156 10.09 8.45 -9.54
CA LEU A 156 9.93 8.99 -8.19
C LEU A 156 9.99 10.53 -8.18
N LYS A 157 10.84 11.15 -9.02
CA LYS A 157 10.89 12.62 -9.16
C LYS A 157 9.59 13.20 -9.73
N LYS A 158 8.99 12.55 -10.74
CA LYS A 158 7.71 13.01 -11.32
C LYS A 158 6.59 12.99 -10.29
N MET A 159 6.61 11.99 -9.40
CA MET A 159 5.65 11.86 -8.29
C MET A 159 5.79 12.96 -7.21
N LEU A 160 6.75 13.87 -7.32
CA LEU A 160 6.90 15.03 -6.42
C LEU A 160 6.01 16.21 -6.82
N GLU A 161 5.45 16.22 -8.03
CA GLU A 161 4.74 17.39 -8.55
C GLU A 161 3.36 17.56 -7.90
N LYS A 162 2.63 16.45 -7.75
CA LYS A 162 1.25 16.36 -7.25
C LYS A 162 0.98 14.98 -6.63
N ASP A 163 -0.18 14.83 -6.00
CA ASP A 163 -0.68 13.50 -5.63
C ASP A 163 -0.75 12.63 -6.89
N TYR A 164 -0.25 11.40 -6.77
CA TYR A 164 0.03 10.55 -7.92
C TYR A 164 -0.88 9.34 -7.94
N ASP A 165 -1.74 9.24 -8.97
CA ASP A 165 -2.69 8.14 -9.13
C ASP A 165 -2.04 6.94 -9.83
N ILE A 166 -2.26 5.75 -9.30
CA ILE A 166 -1.85 4.47 -9.88
C ILE A 166 -3.09 3.60 -10.01
N LYS A 167 -3.35 3.12 -11.23
CA LYS A 167 -4.35 2.09 -11.50
C LYS A 167 -3.69 0.72 -11.50
N ILE A 168 -4.20 -0.20 -10.70
CA ILE A 168 -3.83 -1.62 -10.74
C ILE A 168 -4.94 -2.39 -11.40
N TYR A 169 -4.55 -3.27 -12.33
CA TYR A 169 -5.42 -4.20 -13.02
C TYR A 169 -5.22 -5.62 -12.49
N GLY A 170 -6.32 -6.32 -12.30
CA GLY A 170 -6.34 -7.72 -11.89
C GLY A 170 -7.54 -8.44 -12.49
N LYS A 171 -7.46 -9.76 -12.57
CA LYS A 171 -8.51 -10.56 -13.23
C LYS A 171 -9.85 -10.51 -12.48
N LYS A 172 -9.81 -10.31 -11.17
CA LYS A 172 -11.00 -10.29 -10.30
C LYS A 172 -11.28 -8.92 -9.71
N LYS A 173 -10.25 -8.07 -9.64
CA LYS A 173 -10.33 -6.76 -9.02
C LYS A 173 -9.35 -5.82 -9.69
N GLU A 174 -9.79 -4.59 -9.92
CA GLU A 174 -8.99 -3.47 -10.39
C GLU A 174 -9.40 -2.21 -9.64
N GLY A 175 -8.53 -1.22 -9.62
CA GLY A 175 -8.81 0.02 -8.90
C GLY A 175 -7.67 1.01 -8.95
N VAL A 176 -7.99 2.23 -8.55
CA VAL A 176 -7.06 3.35 -8.49
C VAL A 176 -6.75 3.65 -7.03
N PHE A 177 -5.48 3.92 -6.75
CA PHE A 177 -5.07 4.52 -5.49
C PHE A 177 -4.16 5.71 -5.73
N SER A 178 -4.24 6.70 -4.82
CA SER A 178 -3.39 7.90 -4.88
C SER A 178 -2.27 7.81 -3.87
N ILE A 179 -1.06 8.15 -4.30
CA ILE A 179 0.07 8.40 -3.43
C ILE A 179 0.11 9.90 -3.13
N PRO A 180 -0.11 10.34 -1.89
CA PRO A 180 -0.02 11.74 -1.55
C PRO A 180 1.39 12.28 -1.80
N LYS A 181 1.47 13.45 -2.44
CA LYS A 181 2.72 14.13 -2.81
C LYS A 181 3.71 14.23 -1.64
N HIS A 182 3.21 14.63 -0.47
CA HIS A 182 4.04 14.88 0.70
C HIS A 182 4.73 13.62 1.24
N ILE A 183 4.14 12.42 1.04
CA ILE A 183 4.81 11.14 1.38
C ILE A 183 5.98 10.91 0.41
N THR A 184 5.76 11.13 -0.89
CA THR A 184 6.79 11.00 -1.92
C THR A 184 7.93 11.99 -1.69
N GLU A 185 7.61 13.26 -1.40
CA GLU A 185 8.58 14.32 -1.14
C GLU A 185 9.50 13.99 0.03
N GLU A 186 8.93 13.58 1.16
CA GLU A 186 9.73 13.27 2.34
C GLU A 186 10.60 12.03 2.12
N PHE A 187 10.05 11.01 1.45
CA PHE A 187 10.82 9.83 1.07
C PHE A 187 11.99 10.19 0.15
N TYR A 188 11.73 10.95 -0.92
CA TYR A 188 12.75 11.40 -1.86
C TYR A 188 13.84 12.22 -1.18
N ASN A 189 13.47 13.14 -0.27
CA ASN A 189 14.42 13.96 0.49
C ASN A 189 15.36 13.11 1.35
N LYS A 190 14.92 11.95 1.85
CA LYS A 190 15.77 11.01 2.59
C LYS A 190 16.68 10.18 1.68
N LEU A 191 16.32 9.99 0.41
CA LEU A 191 17.19 9.30 -0.56
C LEU A 191 18.37 10.16 -1.02
N ILE A 192 18.23 11.49 -1.04
CA ILE A 192 19.27 12.38 -1.56
C ILE A 192 20.17 12.99 -0.48
N LYS A 193 19.87 12.74 0.79
CA LYS A 193 20.69 13.16 1.95
C LYS A 193 21.65 12.04 2.32
#